data_AF-A0A8J2ID57-F1
#
_entry.id   AF-A0A8J2ID57-F1
#
_cell.length_a   1.000
_cell.length_b   1.000
_cell.length_c   1.000
_cell.angle_alpha   90.00
_cell.angle_beta   90.00
_cell.angle_gamma   90.00
#
_symmetry.space_group_name_H-M   'P 1'
#
loop_
_entity.id
_entity.type
_entity.pdbx_description
1 polymer ?
#
loop_
_entity_poly.entity_id
_entity_poly.type
_entity_poly.pdbx_seq_one_letter_code
_entity_poly.pdbx_strand_id
1 'polypeptide(L)'
;MAPPAVIGSQKPGATDTTAMEQKIGQATSVVLPLLEFGALGYETYVVVYLICVQYLMNPSEDIQRDFDIRPRRSTGIALIVVYAILLLFLTIAWLRLIQLIWSKPDLIPLGDPSLEKADASTKGFGFDQYDAYICDYQGMPLWCEKCHNWKPDRTHHCKELGRCVKKMDHYCPWAGGIIAETTHKFFMQFVAYASLYTTFTWIVVAIFFAERSSKMGSRPGTWIGALATAVLFSIFTFTMTCMTGWNLMINFTSVEGIQRGGIHNIAFLISHSPANPNNATALPATPPTPSSKHHDKRSSRDMAGEREDEKEDWPILISFTRPSNRSYVVMQTKPMEHPWYTTLMQGWKDTMGANILEWLLPLLQSPCKQKSHKGEFEWGEVVYDMARMYEEKHPGTSLAILDESRTSRRRR
;
A
#
# COMPACT_ATOMS: atom_id res chain seq x y z
N MET A 1 -7.76 -1.64 -33.18
CA MET A 1 -8.76 -2.11 -32.21
C MET A 1 -8.91 -3.60 -32.41
N ALA A 2 -8.37 -4.41 -31.50
CA ALA A 2 -8.59 -5.86 -31.50
C ALA A 2 -9.77 -6.18 -30.57
N PRO A 3 -10.60 -7.19 -30.89
CA PRO A 3 -11.76 -7.54 -30.09
C PRO A 3 -11.32 -8.19 -28.75
N PRO A 4 -12.13 -8.08 -27.68
CA PRO A 4 -11.80 -8.68 -26.40
C PRO A 4 -11.88 -10.21 -26.48
N ALA A 5 -10.88 -10.88 -25.92
CA ALA A 5 -10.82 -12.33 -25.80
C ALA A 5 -11.97 -12.83 -24.90
N VAL A 6 -12.66 -13.87 -25.34
CA VAL A 6 -13.77 -14.51 -24.63
C VAL A 6 -13.19 -15.36 -23.49
N ILE A 7 -13.46 -14.96 -22.25
CA ILE A 7 -13.09 -15.72 -21.05
C ILE A 7 -14.07 -16.88 -20.88
N GLY A 8 -13.52 -18.09 -20.71
CA GLY A 8 -14.28 -19.34 -20.59
C GLY A 8 -15.11 -19.47 -19.31
N SER A 9 -16.27 -20.12 -19.48
CA SER A 9 -17.17 -20.71 -18.47
C SER A 9 -17.82 -19.75 -17.45
N GLN A 10 -18.65 -18.81 -17.93
CA GLN A 10 -19.74 -18.27 -17.12
C GLN A 10 -20.98 -19.16 -17.24
N LYS A 11 -21.68 -19.39 -16.11
CA LYS A 11 -23.00 -20.06 -16.11
C LYS A 11 -23.93 -19.37 -17.11
N PRO A 12 -24.72 -20.10 -17.91
CA PRO A 12 -25.64 -19.49 -18.86
C PRO A 12 -26.66 -18.64 -18.10
N GLY A 13 -26.60 -17.31 -18.28
CA GLY A 13 -27.49 -16.33 -17.63
C GLY A 13 -26.82 -15.33 -16.68
N ALA A 14 -25.51 -15.42 -16.42
CA ALA A 14 -24.79 -14.35 -15.72
C ALA A 14 -24.53 -13.19 -16.70
N THR A 15 -25.17 -12.03 -16.50
CA THR A 15 -24.78 -10.80 -17.19
C THR A 15 -23.36 -10.44 -16.76
N ASP A 16 -22.43 -10.34 -17.72
CA ASP A 16 -21.04 -9.90 -17.45
C ASP A 16 -21.02 -8.41 -17.10
N THR A 17 -21.32 -8.08 -15.85
CA THR A 17 -21.34 -6.70 -15.33
C THR A 17 -19.93 -6.13 -15.13
N THR A 18 -18.87 -6.93 -15.28
CA THR A 18 -17.51 -6.52 -14.94
C THR A 18 -17.01 -5.33 -15.75
N ALA A 19 -17.32 -5.28 -17.04
CA ALA A 19 -16.95 -4.15 -17.89
C ALA A 19 -17.71 -2.85 -17.54
N MET A 20 -18.98 -2.98 -17.11
CA MET A 20 -19.77 -1.84 -16.66
C MET A 20 -19.26 -1.31 -15.32
N GLU A 21 -19.03 -2.19 -14.36
CA GLU A 21 -18.47 -1.84 -13.05
C GLU A 21 -17.09 -1.20 -13.17
N GLN A 22 -16.25 -1.71 -14.09
CA GLN A 22 -14.96 -1.11 -14.41
C GLN A 22 -15.11 0.33 -14.90
N LYS A 23 -16.00 0.57 -15.87
CA LYS A 23 -16.28 1.91 -16.40
C LYS A 23 -16.83 2.85 -15.33
N ILE A 24 -17.70 2.36 -14.45
CA ILE A 24 -18.23 3.15 -13.33
C ILE A 24 -17.10 3.55 -12.38
N GLY A 25 -16.22 2.61 -12.01
CA GLY A 25 -15.06 2.90 -11.16
C GLY A 25 -14.14 3.97 -11.75
N GLN A 26 -13.82 3.84 -13.05
CA GLN A 26 -13.00 4.81 -13.79
C GLN A 26 -13.68 6.19 -13.94
N ALA A 27 -14.98 6.21 -14.22
CA ALA A 27 -15.72 7.47 -14.29
C ALA A 27 -15.78 8.16 -12.92
N THR A 28 -16.00 7.39 -11.86
CA THR A 28 -16.00 7.89 -10.48
C THR A 28 -14.65 8.50 -10.11
N SER A 29 -13.54 7.91 -10.57
CA SER A 29 -12.20 8.47 -10.35
C SER A 29 -11.90 9.74 -11.16
N VAL A 30 -12.80 10.18 -12.02
CA VAL A 30 -12.71 11.50 -12.66
C VAL A 30 -13.66 12.49 -11.98
N VAL A 31 -14.85 12.03 -11.61
CA VAL A 31 -15.87 12.89 -10.99
C VAL A 31 -15.51 13.31 -9.57
N LEU A 32 -15.03 12.40 -8.71
CA LEU A 32 -14.75 12.75 -7.31
C LEU A 32 -13.65 13.82 -7.16
N PRO A 33 -12.51 13.78 -7.87
CA PRO A 33 -11.52 14.85 -7.84
C PRO A 33 -12.09 16.22 -8.24
N LEU A 34 -13.04 16.26 -9.19
CA LEU A 34 -13.71 17.51 -9.59
C LEU A 34 -14.66 18.03 -8.50
N LEU A 35 -15.35 17.12 -7.79
CA LEU A 35 -16.17 17.49 -6.64
C LEU A 35 -15.30 18.03 -5.49
N GLU A 36 -14.16 17.41 -5.22
CA GLU A 36 -13.18 17.92 -4.25
C GLU A 36 -12.69 19.32 -4.62
N PHE A 37 -12.39 19.56 -5.90
CA PHE A 37 -12.00 20.90 -6.38
C PHE A 37 -13.13 21.93 -6.18
N GLY A 38 -14.38 21.55 -6.42
CA GLY A 38 -15.54 22.39 -6.12
C GLY A 38 -15.68 22.70 -4.63
N ALA A 39 -15.49 21.70 -3.76
CA ALA A 39 -15.49 21.87 -2.31
C ALA A 39 -14.36 22.80 -1.84
N LEU A 40 -13.15 22.68 -2.42
CA LEU A 40 -12.04 23.60 -2.16
C LEU A 40 -12.40 25.04 -2.54
N GLY A 41 -13.05 25.26 -3.69
CA GLY A 41 -13.51 26.59 -4.10
C GLY A 41 -14.56 27.17 -3.15
N TYR A 42 -15.50 26.34 -2.68
CA TYR A 42 -16.49 26.74 -1.68
C TYR A 42 -15.85 27.11 -0.34
N GLU A 43 -14.93 26.29 0.18
CA GLU A 43 -14.15 26.59 1.39
C GLU A 43 -13.34 27.88 1.23
N THR A 44 -12.70 28.08 0.07
CA THR A 44 -11.96 29.31 -0.24
C THR A 44 -12.86 30.53 -0.11
N TYR A 45 -14.06 30.48 -0.69
CA TYR A 45 -15.02 31.57 -0.63
C TYR A 45 -15.43 31.90 0.82
N VAL A 46 -15.70 30.88 1.64
CA VAL A 46 -16.11 31.13 3.04
C VAL A 46 -14.94 31.62 3.89
N VAL A 47 -13.79 30.95 3.85
CA VAL A 47 -12.65 31.26 4.71
C VAL A 47 -11.95 32.56 4.28
N VAL A 48 -11.61 32.70 3.01
CA VAL A 48 -10.86 33.87 2.53
C VAL A 48 -11.77 35.08 2.39
N TYR A 49 -12.89 34.94 1.68
CA TYR A 49 -13.72 36.10 1.37
C TYR A 49 -14.69 36.45 2.52
N LEU A 50 -15.54 35.53 2.97
CA LEU A 50 -16.55 35.86 3.99
C LEU A 50 -15.93 36.10 5.38
N ILE A 51 -15.00 35.25 5.81
CA ILE A 51 -14.37 35.37 7.13
C ILE A 51 -13.25 36.42 7.09
N CYS A 52 -12.20 36.20 6.29
CA CYS A 52 -11.02 37.06 6.38
C CYS A 52 -11.26 38.47 5.81
N VAL A 53 -11.80 38.59 4.60
CA VAL A 53 -12.01 39.90 3.96
C VAL A 53 -13.22 40.64 4.54
N GLN A 54 -14.40 40.03 4.50
CA GLN A 54 -15.66 40.70 4.87
C GLN A 54 -15.87 40.79 6.38
N TYR A 55 -15.57 39.76 7.16
CA TYR A 55 -15.84 39.78 8.61
C TYR A 55 -14.69 40.34 9.44
N LEU A 56 -13.44 40.05 9.08
CA LEU A 56 -12.27 40.49 9.85
C LEU A 56 -11.67 41.79 9.33
N MET A 57 -11.33 41.88 8.05
CA MET A 57 -10.56 43.03 7.54
C MET A 57 -11.42 44.27 7.34
N ASN A 58 -12.60 44.11 6.73
CA ASN A 58 -13.50 45.20 6.35
C ASN A 58 -14.97 44.87 6.72
N PRO A 59 -15.31 44.70 8.02
CA PRO A 59 -16.70 44.55 8.45
C PRO A 59 -17.54 45.76 8.00
N SER A 60 -18.79 45.51 7.57
CA SER A 60 -19.70 46.59 7.16
C SER A 60 -19.99 47.55 8.32
N GLU A 61 -20.28 48.82 8.02
CA GLU A 61 -20.50 49.85 9.04
C GLU A 61 -21.64 49.48 10.01
N ASP A 62 -22.71 48.85 9.52
CA ASP A 62 -23.80 48.35 10.36
C ASP A 62 -23.31 47.26 11.33
N ILE A 63 -22.46 46.34 10.86
CA ILE A 63 -21.90 45.28 11.72
C ILE A 63 -20.99 45.88 12.80
N GLN A 64 -20.23 46.92 12.47
CA GLN A 64 -19.37 47.63 13.43
C GLN A 64 -20.20 48.35 14.49
N ARG A 65 -21.24 49.09 14.06
CA ARG A 65 -22.09 49.89 14.95
C ARG A 65 -22.97 49.03 15.85
N ASP A 66 -23.64 48.02 15.28
CA ASP A 66 -24.72 47.32 15.96
C ASP A 66 -24.23 46.15 16.81
N PHE A 67 -23.02 45.63 16.56
CA PHE A 67 -22.48 44.43 17.23
C PHE A 67 -21.05 44.59 17.78
N ASP A 68 -20.47 45.80 17.78
CA ASP A 68 -19.10 46.11 18.24
C ASP A 68 -18.04 45.15 17.65
N ILE A 69 -18.15 44.85 16.35
CA ILE A 69 -17.16 44.06 15.63
C ILE A 69 -16.18 45.01 14.96
N ARG A 70 -15.01 45.20 15.59
CA ARG A 70 -13.96 46.08 15.05
C ARG A 70 -13.13 45.38 13.96
N PRO A 71 -12.61 46.13 12.97
CA PRO A 71 -11.68 45.60 11.98
C PRO A 71 -10.43 44.98 12.63
N ARG A 72 -10.12 43.73 12.27
CA ARG A 72 -8.97 42.92 12.70
C ARG A 72 -8.10 42.54 11.50
N ARG A 73 -7.54 43.55 10.84
CA ARG A 73 -6.82 43.39 9.56
C ARG A 73 -5.63 42.43 9.65
N SER A 74 -4.83 42.53 10.71
CA SER A 74 -3.67 41.66 10.92
C SER A 74 -4.06 40.18 11.01
N THR A 75 -5.11 39.87 11.77
CA THR A 75 -5.65 38.50 11.88
C THR A 75 -6.12 37.98 10.52
N GLY A 76 -6.90 38.78 9.78
CA GLY A 76 -7.37 38.39 8.44
C GLY A 76 -6.21 38.09 7.48
N ILE A 77 -5.19 38.95 7.43
CA ILE A 77 -4.01 38.74 6.60
C ILE A 77 -3.25 37.48 7.01
N ALA A 78 -3.01 37.28 8.31
CA ALA A 78 -2.28 36.11 8.80
C ALA A 78 -2.99 34.79 8.43
N LEU A 79 -4.32 34.75 8.58
CA LEU A 79 -5.11 33.56 8.21
C LEU A 79 -5.06 33.29 6.70
N ILE A 80 -5.14 34.32 5.86
CA ILE A 80 -5.01 34.18 4.40
C ILE A 80 -3.63 33.63 4.03
N VAL A 81 -2.56 34.12 4.66
CA VAL A 81 -1.19 33.63 4.39
C VAL A 81 -1.05 32.16 4.73
N VAL A 82 -1.49 31.75 5.93
CA VAL A 82 -1.45 30.34 6.35
C VAL A 82 -2.29 29.46 5.41
N TYR A 83 -3.51 29.93 5.09
CA TYR A 83 -4.41 29.26 4.15
C TYR A 83 -3.74 29.04 2.79
N ALA A 84 -3.12 30.08 2.22
CA ALA A 84 -2.46 30.02 0.93
C ALA A 84 -1.26 29.06 0.92
N ILE A 85 -0.47 29.03 1.99
CA ILE A 85 0.65 28.09 2.13
C ILE A 85 0.13 26.65 2.17
N LEU A 86 -0.87 26.35 3.01
CA LEU A 86 -1.44 25.01 3.11
C LEU A 86 -2.07 24.55 1.79
N LEU A 87 -2.81 25.44 1.13
CA LEU A 87 -3.41 25.17 -0.18
C LEU A 87 -2.33 24.93 -1.26
N LEU A 88 -1.21 25.66 -1.23
CA LEU A 88 -0.10 25.46 -2.15
C LEU A 88 0.50 24.05 -2.00
N PHE A 89 0.81 23.61 -0.78
CA PHE A 89 1.35 22.28 -0.55
C PHE A 89 0.35 21.18 -0.93
N LEU A 90 -0.92 21.34 -0.56
CA LEU A 90 -2.00 20.42 -0.92
C LEU A 90 -2.13 20.28 -2.45
N THR A 91 -2.21 21.41 -3.16
CA THR A 91 -2.41 21.43 -4.62
C THR A 91 -1.21 20.84 -5.36
N ILE A 92 0.02 21.15 -4.96
CA ILE A 92 1.21 20.55 -5.60
C ILE A 92 1.23 19.03 -5.37
N ALA A 93 0.98 18.57 -4.15
CA ALA A 93 0.95 17.13 -3.85
C ALA A 93 -0.13 16.40 -4.65
N TRP A 94 -1.34 16.97 -4.72
CA TRP A 94 -2.46 16.42 -5.46
C TRP A 94 -2.21 16.38 -6.98
N LEU A 95 -1.71 17.48 -7.56
CA LEU A 95 -1.38 17.53 -9.00
C LEU A 95 -0.29 16.52 -9.36
N ARG A 96 0.71 16.35 -8.50
CA ARG A 96 1.77 15.34 -8.67
C ARG A 96 1.24 13.92 -8.61
N LEU A 97 0.33 13.65 -7.68
CA LEU A 97 -0.35 12.36 -7.58
C LEU A 97 -1.11 12.04 -8.87
N ILE A 98 -1.98 12.96 -9.31
CA ILE A 98 -2.76 12.80 -10.55
C ILE A 98 -1.84 12.61 -11.76
N GLN A 99 -0.78 13.43 -11.88
CA GLN A 99 0.19 13.32 -12.96
C GLN A 99 0.77 11.89 -13.05
N LEU A 100 1.16 11.30 -11.92
CA LEU A 100 1.74 9.95 -11.91
C LEU A 100 0.71 8.85 -12.14
N ILE A 101 -0.50 8.98 -11.58
CA ILE A 101 -1.59 8.04 -11.87
C ILE A 101 -1.83 7.94 -13.38
N TRP A 102 -1.79 9.07 -14.10
CA TRP A 102 -2.05 9.08 -15.54
C TRP A 102 -0.83 8.72 -16.40
N SER A 103 0.39 9.02 -15.93
CA SER A 103 1.61 8.79 -16.73
C SER A 103 2.34 7.49 -16.42
N LYS A 104 2.32 7.02 -15.17
CA LYS A 104 3.07 5.84 -14.69
C LYS A 104 2.31 5.06 -13.60
N PRO A 105 1.18 4.38 -13.92
CA PRO A 105 0.38 3.63 -12.93
C PRO A 105 0.94 2.26 -12.51
N ASP A 106 2.23 1.99 -12.72
CA ASP A 106 2.90 0.71 -12.34
C ASP A 106 2.23 -0.56 -12.88
N LEU A 107 1.72 -0.51 -14.12
CA LEU A 107 1.04 -1.64 -14.75
C LEU A 107 2.02 -2.71 -15.22
N ILE A 108 1.72 -3.96 -14.87
CA ILE A 108 2.40 -5.13 -15.42
C ILE A 108 1.87 -5.40 -16.83
N PRO A 109 2.74 -5.59 -17.85
CA PRO A 109 2.33 -5.92 -19.22
C PRO A 109 1.35 -7.08 -19.28
N LEU A 110 0.44 -7.07 -20.25
CA LEU A 110 -0.38 -8.25 -20.55
C LEU A 110 0.52 -9.33 -21.12
N GLY A 111 0.28 -10.57 -20.73
CA GLY A 111 0.88 -11.70 -21.42
C GLY A 111 0.02 -12.11 -22.62
N ASP A 112 0.45 -13.16 -23.31
CA ASP A 112 -0.21 -13.68 -24.49
C ASP A 112 -1.40 -14.57 -24.07
N PRO A 113 -2.66 -14.21 -24.39
CA PRO A 113 -3.82 -15.01 -24.04
C PRO A 113 -3.88 -16.38 -24.73
N SER A 114 -3.11 -16.59 -25.80
CA SER A 114 -3.03 -17.87 -26.49
C SER A 114 -2.13 -18.89 -25.79
N LEU A 115 -1.29 -18.44 -24.84
CA LEU A 115 -0.42 -19.30 -24.07
C LEU A 115 -1.12 -19.78 -22.80
N GLU A 116 -0.99 -21.07 -22.52
CA GLU A 116 -1.33 -21.59 -21.21
C GLU A 116 -0.28 -21.20 -20.16
N LYS A 117 -0.66 -21.24 -18.88
CA LYS A 117 0.26 -20.95 -17.75
C LYS A 117 1.58 -21.74 -17.86
N ALA A 118 1.53 -22.99 -18.33
CA ALA A 118 2.69 -23.86 -18.44
C ALA A 118 3.70 -23.40 -19.51
N ASP A 119 3.22 -22.76 -20.58
CA ASP A 119 4.04 -22.32 -21.71
C ASP A 119 4.53 -20.87 -21.56
N ALA A 120 3.92 -20.12 -20.64
CA ALA A 120 4.26 -18.72 -20.40
C ALA A 120 5.66 -18.57 -19.80
N SER A 121 6.52 -17.81 -20.50
CA SER A 121 7.91 -17.59 -20.05
C SER A 121 7.98 -16.78 -18.75
N THR A 122 8.77 -17.27 -17.78
CA THR A 122 9.11 -16.55 -16.54
C THR A 122 10.30 -15.60 -16.71
N LYS A 123 11.03 -15.65 -17.85
CA LYS A 123 12.27 -14.90 -18.07
C LYS A 123 12.08 -13.38 -18.09
N GLY A 124 10.90 -12.89 -18.46
CA GLY A 124 10.61 -11.45 -18.59
C GLY A 124 10.60 -10.66 -17.28
N PHE A 125 10.55 -11.32 -16.13
CA PHE A 125 10.42 -10.69 -14.81
C PHE A 125 11.63 -10.86 -13.89
N GLY A 126 12.62 -11.65 -14.32
CA GLY A 126 13.86 -11.83 -13.56
C GLY A 126 13.72 -12.72 -12.31
N PHE A 127 12.64 -13.50 -12.16
CA PHE A 127 12.49 -14.42 -11.01
C PHE A 127 13.67 -15.37 -10.85
N ASP A 128 14.19 -15.86 -11.98
CA ASP A 128 15.34 -16.76 -12.04
C ASP A 128 16.67 -16.05 -11.72
N GLN A 129 16.65 -14.77 -11.37
CA GLN A 129 17.82 -14.00 -10.93
C GLN A 129 17.82 -13.83 -9.41
N TYR A 130 16.66 -13.93 -8.76
CA TYR A 130 16.54 -13.67 -7.33
C TYR A 130 16.95 -14.88 -6.47
N ASP A 131 17.51 -14.61 -5.29
CA ASP A 131 17.78 -15.61 -4.26
C ASP A 131 16.51 -16.09 -3.59
N ALA A 132 15.49 -15.22 -3.49
CA ALA A 132 14.16 -15.60 -3.06
C ALA A 132 13.05 -14.83 -3.78
N TYR A 133 11.88 -15.45 -3.92
CA TYR A 133 10.67 -14.84 -4.50
C TYR A 133 9.38 -15.52 -3.99
N ILE A 134 8.24 -14.82 -4.04
CA ILE A 134 6.94 -15.39 -3.69
C ILE A 134 6.44 -16.32 -4.81
N CYS A 135 5.93 -17.49 -4.42
CA CYS A 135 5.53 -18.53 -5.36
C CYS A 135 4.21 -19.22 -4.98
N ASP A 136 3.72 -20.09 -5.86
CA ASP A 136 2.66 -21.06 -5.59
C ASP A 136 3.23 -22.33 -4.91
N TYR A 137 2.38 -23.32 -4.66
CA TYR A 137 2.78 -24.57 -4.01
C TYR A 137 3.76 -25.40 -4.83
N GLN A 138 3.88 -25.13 -6.13
CA GLN A 138 4.79 -25.81 -7.06
C GLN A 138 6.10 -25.03 -7.25
N GLY A 139 6.29 -23.92 -6.55
CA GLY A 139 7.49 -23.08 -6.66
C GLY A 139 7.51 -22.17 -7.90
N MET A 140 6.38 -22.07 -8.62
CA MET A 140 6.25 -21.14 -9.74
C MET A 140 5.82 -19.76 -9.22
N PRO A 141 6.21 -18.65 -9.87
CA PRO A 141 5.70 -17.32 -9.50
C PRO A 141 4.16 -17.30 -9.50
N LEU A 142 3.55 -16.35 -8.80
CA LEU A 142 2.09 -16.26 -8.81
C LEU A 142 1.56 -15.91 -10.21
N TRP A 143 0.43 -16.50 -10.62
CA TRP A 143 -0.15 -16.28 -11.95
C TRP A 143 -1.42 -15.41 -11.89
N CYS A 144 -1.65 -14.61 -12.93
CA CYS A 144 -2.91 -13.91 -13.14
C CYS A 144 -3.61 -14.43 -14.38
N GLU A 145 -4.70 -15.18 -14.20
CA GLU A 145 -5.51 -15.67 -15.33
C GLU A 145 -6.04 -14.53 -16.20
N LYS A 146 -6.57 -13.46 -15.59
CA LYS A 146 -7.14 -12.32 -16.32
C LYS A 146 -6.13 -11.57 -17.19
N CYS A 147 -4.86 -11.54 -16.80
CA CYS A 147 -3.81 -10.86 -17.54
C CYS A 147 -2.96 -11.81 -18.37
N HIS A 148 -3.20 -13.13 -18.25
CA HIS A 148 -2.37 -14.20 -18.80
C HIS A 148 -0.88 -13.97 -18.54
N ASN A 149 -0.52 -13.57 -17.31
CA ASN A 149 0.87 -13.24 -17.00
C ASN A 149 1.28 -13.57 -15.56
N TRP A 150 2.58 -13.80 -15.37
CA TRP A 150 3.17 -13.97 -14.05
C TRP A 150 3.18 -12.64 -13.28
N LYS A 151 2.92 -12.72 -11.98
CA LYS A 151 2.88 -11.60 -11.05
C LYS A 151 4.23 -11.47 -10.37
N PRO A 152 4.92 -10.33 -10.54
CA PRO A 152 6.01 -9.95 -9.66
C PRO A 152 5.56 -9.93 -8.20
N ASP A 153 6.51 -9.95 -7.27
CA ASP A 153 6.19 -9.89 -5.84
C ASP A 153 5.31 -8.66 -5.55
N ARG A 154 4.39 -8.79 -4.59
CA ARG A 154 3.46 -7.72 -4.16
C ARG A 154 2.55 -7.15 -5.27
N THR A 155 2.40 -7.87 -6.38
CA THR A 155 1.54 -7.46 -7.50
C THR A 155 0.13 -8.00 -7.34
N HIS A 156 -0.87 -7.13 -7.52
CA HIS A 156 -2.28 -7.52 -7.46
C HIS A 156 -3.04 -7.06 -8.70
N HIS A 157 -4.10 -7.79 -9.06
CA HIS A 157 -4.94 -7.44 -10.20
C HIS A 157 -5.98 -6.40 -9.77
N CYS A 158 -5.91 -5.21 -10.36
CA CYS A 158 -6.91 -4.16 -10.16
C CYS A 158 -8.06 -4.35 -11.16
N LYS A 159 -9.27 -4.54 -10.64
CA LYS A 159 -10.48 -4.75 -11.45
C LYS A 159 -10.82 -3.51 -12.27
N GLU A 160 -10.68 -2.33 -11.67
CA GLU A 160 -10.98 -1.02 -12.26
C GLU A 160 -10.04 -0.71 -13.43
N LEU A 161 -8.81 -1.22 -13.40
CA LEU A 161 -7.85 -1.06 -14.50
C LEU A 161 -7.84 -2.26 -15.46
N GLY A 162 -8.40 -3.41 -15.07
CA GLY A 162 -8.30 -4.66 -15.83
C GLY A 162 -6.86 -5.15 -15.98
N ARG A 163 -5.97 -4.78 -15.04
CA ARG A 163 -4.52 -4.98 -15.13
C ARG A 163 -3.91 -5.31 -13.78
N CYS A 164 -2.85 -6.10 -13.80
CA CYS A 164 -1.97 -6.27 -12.64
C CYS A 164 -1.15 -4.99 -12.41
N VAL A 165 -1.03 -4.59 -11.14
CA VAL A 165 -0.36 -3.37 -10.68
C VAL A 165 0.70 -3.77 -9.65
N LYS A 166 1.92 -3.29 -9.83
CA LYS A 166 3.05 -3.59 -8.94
C LYS A 166 2.90 -2.85 -7.60
N LYS A 167 3.15 -3.56 -6.49
CA LYS A 167 2.99 -3.04 -5.11
C LYS A 167 1.68 -2.27 -4.94
N MET A 168 0.59 -2.87 -5.43
CA MET A 168 -0.73 -2.25 -5.44
C MET A 168 -1.20 -2.01 -4.01
N ASP A 169 -1.54 -0.76 -3.68
CA ASP A 169 -2.18 -0.44 -2.42
C ASP A 169 -3.69 -0.53 -2.50
N HIS A 170 -4.31 0.32 -3.33
CA HIS A 170 -5.73 0.29 -3.61
C HIS A 170 -6.05 1.17 -4.82
N TYR A 171 -7.24 0.98 -5.39
CA TYR A 171 -7.80 1.94 -6.33
C TYR A 171 -8.62 2.97 -5.57
N CYS A 172 -8.27 4.25 -5.69
CA CYS A 172 -8.88 5.35 -4.95
C CYS A 172 -9.60 6.30 -5.90
N PRO A 173 -10.94 6.28 -5.93
CA PRO A 173 -11.69 7.21 -6.77
C PRO A 173 -11.46 8.68 -6.37
N TRP A 174 -11.28 8.97 -5.08
CA TRP A 174 -11.00 10.32 -4.57
C TRP A 174 -9.63 10.85 -5.01
N ALA A 175 -8.60 10.00 -5.01
CA ALA A 175 -7.26 10.39 -5.46
C ALA A 175 -7.12 10.45 -7.00
N GLY A 176 -8.16 10.06 -7.73
CA GLY A 176 -8.17 10.06 -9.19
C GLY A 176 -7.72 8.74 -9.84
N GLY A 177 -7.49 7.67 -9.07
CA GLY A 177 -7.13 6.36 -9.59
C GLY A 177 -6.24 5.53 -8.68
N ILE A 178 -5.24 4.86 -9.25
CA ILE A 178 -4.48 3.79 -8.60
C ILE A 178 -3.38 4.29 -7.65
N ILE A 179 -3.38 3.76 -6.43
CA ILE A 179 -2.29 3.93 -5.46
C ILE A 179 -1.41 2.67 -5.51
N ALA A 180 -0.14 2.84 -5.86
CA ALA A 180 0.83 1.80 -6.16
C ALA A 180 2.25 2.27 -5.83
N GLU A 181 3.28 1.49 -6.16
CA GLU A 181 4.68 1.76 -5.81
C GLU A 181 5.12 3.23 -6.01
N THR A 182 4.87 3.78 -7.19
CA THR A 182 5.33 5.12 -7.57
C THR A 182 4.42 6.24 -7.09
N THR A 183 3.13 5.96 -6.87
CA THR A 183 2.12 6.95 -6.46
C THR A 183 1.91 7.01 -4.94
N HIS A 184 2.30 5.98 -4.18
CA HIS A 184 2.04 5.88 -2.74
C HIS A 184 2.63 7.04 -1.93
N LYS A 185 3.85 7.48 -2.26
CA LYS A 185 4.49 8.64 -1.63
C LYS A 185 3.64 9.91 -1.76
N PHE A 186 3.18 10.19 -2.97
CA PHE A 186 2.41 11.40 -3.25
C PHE A 186 0.99 11.31 -2.68
N PHE A 187 0.43 10.10 -2.59
CA PHE A 187 -0.81 9.87 -1.85
C PHE A 187 -0.65 10.18 -0.36
N MET A 188 0.41 9.69 0.29
CA MET A 188 0.72 10.01 1.69
C MET A 188 0.89 11.52 1.91
N GLN A 189 1.61 12.21 1.02
CA GLN A 189 1.76 13.67 1.07
C GLN A 189 0.41 14.38 0.88
N PHE A 190 -0.38 13.97 -0.11
CA PHE A 190 -1.70 14.52 -0.39
C PHE A 190 -2.62 14.43 0.83
N VAL A 191 -2.79 13.24 1.43
CA VAL A 191 -3.70 13.09 2.58
C VAL A 191 -3.19 13.82 3.82
N ALA A 192 -1.88 13.89 4.04
CA ALA A 192 -1.29 14.64 5.15
C ALA A 192 -1.52 16.15 5.01
N TYR A 193 -1.27 16.71 3.82
CA TYR A 193 -1.54 18.14 3.56
C TYR A 193 -3.04 18.44 3.56
N ALA A 194 -3.87 17.51 3.08
CA ALA A 194 -5.33 17.65 3.16
C ALA A 194 -5.81 17.65 4.61
N SER A 195 -5.24 16.82 5.48
CA SER A 195 -5.53 16.84 6.92
C SER A 195 -5.17 18.17 7.55
N LEU A 196 -3.97 18.69 7.30
CA LEU A 196 -3.56 20.00 7.84
C LEU A 196 -4.46 21.13 7.35
N TYR A 197 -4.75 21.16 6.05
CA TYR A 197 -5.60 22.17 5.43
C TYR A 197 -7.03 22.14 5.98
N THR A 198 -7.67 20.96 6.03
CA THR A 198 -9.06 20.81 6.48
C THR A 198 -9.21 21.02 7.99
N THR A 199 -8.22 20.62 8.80
CA THR A 199 -8.20 20.96 10.23
C THR A 199 -8.07 22.47 10.44
N PHE A 200 -7.21 23.15 9.66
CA PHE A 200 -7.09 24.61 9.73
C PHE A 200 -8.41 25.30 9.36
N THR A 201 -9.04 24.93 8.24
CA THR A 201 -10.33 25.54 7.84
C THR A 201 -11.42 25.25 8.86
N TRP A 202 -11.48 24.03 9.41
CA TRP A 202 -12.42 23.69 10.48
C TRP A 202 -12.26 24.62 11.68
N ILE A 203 -11.04 24.76 12.22
CA ILE A 203 -10.79 25.60 13.40
C ILE A 203 -11.17 27.06 13.13
N VAL A 204 -10.76 27.61 11.98
CA VAL A 204 -11.05 28.99 11.60
C VAL A 204 -12.56 29.23 11.47
N VAL A 205 -13.26 28.37 10.71
CA VAL A 205 -14.70 28.49 10.52
C VAL A 205 -15.44 28.34 11.85
N ALA A 206 -15.06 27.37 12.69
CA ALA A 206 -15.71 27.14 13.98
C ALA A 206 -15.59 28.34 14.92
N ILE A 207 -14.39 28.93 15.05
CA ILE A 207 -14.14 30.08 15.93
C ILE A 207 -14.99 31.28 15.49
N PHE A 208 -14.91 31.66 14.21
CA PHE A 208 -15.62 32.85 13.75
C PHE A 208 -17.12 32.63 13.59
N PHE A 209 -17.56 31.40 13.31
CA PHE A 209 -18.97 31.04 13.34
C PHE A 209 -19.54 31.17 14.76
N ALA A 210 -18.81 30.70 15.78
CA ALA A 210 -19.20 30.85 17.18
C ALA A 210 -19.26 32.34 17.60
N GLU A 211 -18.26 33.14 17.23
CA GLU A 211 -18.26 34.59 17.50
C GLU A 211 -19.44 35.29 16.82
N ARG A 212 -19.68 34.98 15.54
CA ARG A 212 -20.80 35.57 14.79
C ARG A 212 -22.15 35.17 15.41
N SER A 213 -22.29 33.90 15.80
CA SER A 213 -23.50 33.40 16.44
C SER A 213 -23.73 34.04 17.81
N SER A 214 -22.68 34.32 18.58
CA SER A 214 -22.82 34.90 19.92
C SER A 214 -23.10 36.40 19.87
N LYS A 215 -22.43 37.14 18.98
CA LYS A 215 -22.60 38.59 18.85
C LYS A 215 -23.86 38.98 18.08
N MET A 216 -24.14 38.29 16.96
CA MET A 216 -25.18 38.71 16.02
C MET A 216 -26.44 37.83 16.08
N GLY A 217 -26.41 36.68 16.75
CA GLY A 217 -27.48 35.67 16.66
C GLY A 217 -27.66 35.04 15.26
N SER A 218 -26.86 35.49 14.27
CA SER A 218 -26.94 35.12 12.86
C SER A 218 -26.17 33.83 12.57
N ARG A 219 -26.83 32.86 11.93
CA ARG A 219 -26.27 31.55 11.58
C ARG A 219 -26.44 31.28 10.08
N PRO A 220 -25.64 31.93 9.22
CA PRO A 220 -25.81 31.79 7.77
C PRO A 220 -25.50 30.35 7.34
N GLY A 221 -26.37 29.80 6.49
CA GLY A 221 -26.24 28.42 5.99
C GLY A 221 -24.92 28.15 5.28
N THR A 222 -24.31 29.17 4.67
CA THR A 222 -22.99 29.07 4.03
C THR A 222 -21.88 28.74 5.02
N TRP A 223 -21.88 29.35 6.21
CA TRP A 223 -20.86 29.05 7.22
C TRP A 223 -21.10 27.69 7.87
N ILE A 224 -22.37 27.30 8.04
CA ILE A 224 -22.75 25.96 8.52
C ILE A 224 -22.27 24.89 7.53
N GLY A 225 -22.52 25.09 6.24
CA GLY A 225 -22.09 24.16 5.19
C GLY A 225 -20.57 24.02 5.11
N ALA A 226 -19.82 25.12 5.26
CA ALA A 226 -18.36 25.08 5.30
C ALA A 226 -17.85 24.37 6.56
N LEU A 227 -18.44 24.66 7.72
CA LEU A 227 -18.09 23.97 8.96
C LEU A 227 -18.31 22.45 8.85
N ALA A 228 -19.48 22.04 8.32
CA ALA A 228 -19.79 20.62 8.14
C ALA A 228 -18.83 19.93 7.17
N THR A 229 -18.51 20.60 6.06
CA THR A 229 -17.58 20.10 5.04
C THR A 229 -16.16 19.97 5.62
N ALA A 230 -15.65 21.03 6.26
CA ALA A 230 -14.33 21.03 6.89
C ALA A 230 -14.19 19.95 7.97
N VAL A 231 -15.19 19.75 8.83
CA VAL A 231 -15.19 18.68 9.85
C VAL A 231 -15.14 17.30 9.21
N LEU A 232 -16.03 17.03 8.24
CA LEU A 232 -16.11 15.75 7.55
C LEU A 232 -14.76 15.39 6.92
N PHE A 233 -14.20 16.31 6.14
CA PHE A 233 -12.93 16.08 5.47
C PHE A 233 -11.75 16.06 6.44
N SER A 234 -11.78 16.81 7.54
CA SER A 234 -10.72 16.76 8.56
C SER A 234 -10.66 15.41 9.26
N ILE A 235 -11.80 14.82 9.60
CA ILE A 235 -11.84 13.49 10.23
C ILE A 235 -11.34 12.44 9.22
N PHE A 236 -11.91 12.47 8.02
CA PHE A 236 -11.58 11.50 6.97
C PHE A 236 -10.10 11.53 6.58
N THR A 237 -9.55 12.73 6.31
CA THR A 237 -8.17 12.87 5.86
C THR A 237 -7.18 12.60 6.98
N PHE A 238 -7.50 12.94 8.24
CA PHE A 238 -6.68 12.58 9.40
C PHE A 238 -6.61 11.05 9.58
N THR A 239 -7.75 10.35 9.58
CA THR A 239 -7.77 8.89 9.71
C THR A 239 -7.00 8.22 8.57
N MET A 240 -7.19 8.67 7.32
CA MET A 240 -6.45 8.16 6.17
C MET A 240 -4.94 8.42 6.28
N THR A 241 -4.53 9.59 6.79
CA THR A 241 -3.12 9.93 7.05
C THR A 241 -2.52 8.96 8.06
N CYS A 242 -3.18 8.73 9.19
CA CYS A 242 -2.70 7.80 10.22
C CYS A 242 -2.61 6.37 9.70
N MET A 243 -3.66 5.88 9.02
CA MET A 243 -3.70 4.51 8.49
C MET A 243 -2.63 4.29 7.41
N THR A 244 -2.52 5.22 6.45
CA THR A 244 -1.51 5.14 5.39
C THR A 244 -0.11 5.21 5.98
N GLY A 245 0.14 6.15 6.89
CA GLY A 245 1.44 6.28 7.56
C GLY A 245 1.81 5.03 8.35
N TRP A 246 0.86 4.43 9.07
CA TRP A 246 1.06 3.16 9.77
C TRP A 246 1.44 2.04 8.80
N ASN A 247 0.65 1.85 7.72
CA ASN A 247 0.90 0.83 6.70
C ASN A 247 2.28 0.99 6.06
N LEU A 248 2.70 2.22 5.75
CA LEU A 248 4.05 2.50 5.25
C LEU A 248 5.13 2.09 6.26
N MET A 249 4.99 2.47 7.53
CA MET A 249 5.98 2.13 8.56
C MET A 249 6.15 0.61 8.72
N ILE A 250 5.07 -0.16 8.70
CA ILE A 250 5.15 -1.63 8.77
C ILE A 250 5.39 -2.31 7.41
N ASN A 251 5.56 -1.52 6.34
CA ASN A 251 5.76 -1.96 4.96
C ASN A 251 4.64 -2.85 4.40
N PHE A 252 3.39 -2.60 4.82
CA PHE A 252 2.18 -3.23 4.30
C PHE A 252 1.55 -2.35 3.22
N THR A 253 1.01 -2.97 2.17
CA THR A 253 -0.06 -2.34 1.39
C THR A 253 -1.44 -2.62 2.00
N SER A 254 -2.45 -1.84 1.64
CA SER A 254 -3.84 -2.08 2.07
C SER A 254 -4.39 -3.42 1.56
N VAL A 255 -4.10 -3.80 0.32
CA VAL A 255 -4.51 -5.09 -0.26
C VAL A 255 -3.89 -6.27 0.49
N GLU A 256 -2.57 -6.24 0.71
CA GLU A 256 -1.94 -7.29 1.50
C GLU A 256 -2.47 -7.22 2.96
N GLY A 257 -2.84 -6.03 3.46
CA GLY A 257 -3.40 -5.80 4.78
C GLY A 257 -4.70 -6.56 5.04
N ILE A 258 -5.55 -6.66 4.01
CA ILE A 258 -6.77 -7.49 4.02
C ILE A 258 -6.40 -8.99 4.06
N GLN A 259 -5.23 -9.34 3.53
CA GLN A 259 -4.66 -10.69 3.53
C GLN A 259 -3.75 -10.96 4.74
N ARG A 260 -3.82 -10.17 5.83
CA ARG A 260 -2.94 -10.26 7.02
C ARG A 260 -2.87 -11.63 7.68
N GLY A 261 -3.92 -12.45 7.58
CA GLY A 261 -3.91 -13.85 8.05
C GLY A 261 -3.37 -14.87 7.04
N GLY A 262 -2.89 -14.38 5.90
CA GLY A 262 -2.42 -15.18 4.78
C GLY A 262 -1.08 -15.83 5.07
N ILE A 263 -0.86 -16.93 4.37
CA ILE A 263 0.36 -17.70 4.38
C ILE A 263 1.07 -17.43 3.06
N HIS A 264 2.39 -17.22 3.10
CA HIS A 264 3.21 -16.96 1.93
C HIS A 264 4.11 -18.16 1.65
N ASN A 265 4.15 -18.61 0.40
CA ASN A 265 5.13 -19.60 -0.04
C ASN A 265 6.30 -18.84 -0.68
N ILE A 266 7.51 -19.13 -0.21
CA ILE A 266 8.73 -18.46 -0.63
C ILE A 266 9.69 -19.50 -1.15
N ALA A 267 10.12 -19.34 -2.40
CA ALA A 267 11.17 -20.17 -2.99
C ALA A 267 12.53 -19.56 -2.64
N PHE A 268 13.44 -20.36 -2.10
CA PHE A 268 14.81 -19.97 -1.75
C PHE A 268 15.81 -20.70 -2.63
N LEU A 269 16.76 -19.99 -3.22
CA LEU A 269 17.85 -20.54 -4.02
C LEU A 269 18.85 -21.25 -3.10
N ILE A 270 19.14 -22.51 -3.44
CA ILE A 270 20.22 -23.29 -2.85
C ILE A 270 21.52 -22.95 -3.58
N SER A 271 22.46 -22.30 -2.89
CA SER A 271 23.77 -21.93 -3.45
C SER A 271 24.80 -23.06 -3.35
N HIS A 272 24.72 -23.85 -2.29
CA HIS A 272 25.57 -25.02 -2.07
C HIS A 272 24.74 -26.18 -1.55
N SER A 273 24.98 -27.40 -2.03
CA SER A 273 24.39 -28.63 -1.52
C SER A 273 25.46 -29.72 -1.57
N PRO A 274 25.56 -30.61 -0.57
CA PRO A 274 26.51 -31.70 -0.62
C PRO A 274 26.13 -32.61 -1.78
N ALA A 275 26.95 -32.66 -2.83
CA ALA A 275 26.76 -33.58 -3.93
C ALA A 275 26.81 -35.02 -3.40
N ASN A 276 25.65 -35.68 -3.29
CA ASN A 276 25.59 -37.12 -3.07
C ASN A 276 25.34 -37.77 -4.45
N PRO A 277 26.36 -38.38 -5.09
CA PRO A 277 26.27 -38.90 -6.46
C PRO A 277 25.21 -40.00 -6.65
N ASN A 278 24.71 -40.58 -5.55
CA ASN A 278 23.76 -41.70 -5.58
C ASN A 278 22.31 -41.32 -5.24
N ASN A 279 22.00 -40.04 -5.00
CA ASN A 279 20.66 -39.59 -4.57
C ASN A 279 20.17 -38.34 -5.35
N ALA A 280 20.45 -38.26 -6.65
CA ALA A 280 20.02 -37.17 -7.52
C ALA A 280 18.48 -36.99 -7.64
N THR A 281 17.69 -37.79 -6.91
CA THR A 281 16.22 -37.75 -6.87
C THR A 281 15.62 -37.60 -5.47
N ALA A 282 16.43 -37.50 -4.42
CA ALA A 282 15.92 -37.38 -3.04
C ALA A 282 16.09 -35.95 -2.50
N LEU A 283 15.39 -35.00 -3.09
CA LEU A 283 14.98 -33.81 -2.36
C LEU A 283 14.00 -34.25 -1.25
N PRO A 284 14.00 -33.65 -0.05
CA PRO A 284 13.14 -34.09 1.05
C PRO A 284 11.69 -34.20 0.57
N ALA A 285 11.14 -35.41 0.63
CA ALA A 285 9.77 -35.68 0.25
C ALA A 285 8.81 -34.87 1.14
N THR A 286 7.76 -34.34 0.51
CA THR A 286 6.58 -33.69 1.10
C THR A 286 6.22 -34.16 2.52
N PRO A 287 5.92 -33.25 3.47
CA PRO A 287 5.20 -33.62 4.68
C PRO A 287 3.76 -34.06 4.35
N PRO A 288 3.18 -35.00 5.11
CA PRO A 288 1.80 -35.41 4.92
C PRO A 288 0.82 -34.28 5.29
N THR A 289 -0.27 -34.21 4.53
CA THR A 289 -1.52 -33.47 4.81
C THR A 289 -1.85 -33.40 6.30
N PRO A 290 -2.38 -32.27 6.83
CA PRO A 290 -2.78 -32.19 8.23
C PRO A 290 -3.84 -33.24 8.52
N SER A 291 -3.50 -34.23 9.36
CA SER A 291 -4.48 -35.22 9.80
C SER A 291 -5.54 -34.52 10.64
N SER A 292 -6.80 -34.62 10.22
CA SER A 292 -7.95 -34.30 11.04
C SER A 292 -7.94 -35.21 12.28
N LYS A 293 -7.39 -34.73 13.40
CA LYS A 293 -7.64 -35.36 14.69
C LYS A 293 -8.82 -34.67 15.35
N HIS A 294 -9.92 -35.42 15.39
CA HIS A 294 -11.11 -35.17 16.17
C HIS A 294 -10.77 -34.61 17.55
N HIS A 295 -11.36 -33.47 17.90
CA HIS A 295 -11.43 -32.97 19.26
C HIS A 295 -12.38 -33.86 20.07
N ASP A 296 -11.84 -34.83 20.80
CA ASP A 296 -12.56 -35.41 21.94
C ASP A 296 -12.20 -34.65 23.22
N LYS A 297 -13.21 -33.97 23.77
CA LYS A 297 -13.17 -33.33 25.07
C LYS A 297 -13.09 -34.40 26.16
N ARG A 298 -12.03 -34.41 26.96
CA ARG A 298 -12.11 -34.84 28.38
C ARG A 298 -10.99 -34.24 29.23
N SER A 299 -11.41 -33.33 30.11
CA SER A 299 -11.01 -33.14 31.51
C SER A 299 -9.68 -33.78 31.97
N SER A 300 -8.74 -32.98 32.44
CA SER A 300 -8.58 -32.67 33.88
C SER A 300 -7.37 -31.77 34.13
N ARG A 301 -7.44 -31.04 35.24
CA ARG A 301 -6.44 -30.17 35.85
C ARG A 301 -5.08 -30.85 36.07
N ASP A 302 -4.09 -29.98 36.25
CA ASP A 302 -2.81 -30.14 36.95
C ASP A 302 -1.54 -30.19 36.11
N MET A 303 -0.54 -29.47 36.64
CA MET A 303 0.85 -29.28 36.21
C MET A 303 1.11 -28.15 35.20
N ALA A 304 1.36 -26.97 35.79
CA ALA A 304 2.27 -25.98 35.23
C ALA A 304 3.68 -26.60 35.16
N GLY A 305 3.99 -27.18 34.00
CA GLY A 305 5.34 -27.52 33.58
C GLY A 305 5.77 -26.52 32.50
N GLU A 306 6.96 -25.96 32.68
CA GLU A 306 7.67 -25.12 31.73
C GLU A 306 7.60 -25.74 30.32
N ARG A 307 6.90 -25.09 29.39
CA ARG A 307 7.09 -25.37 27.96
C ARG A 307 8.38 -24.68 27.57
N GLU A 308 9.45 -25.46 27.45
CA GLU A 308 10.53 -25.08 26.55
C GLU A 308 9.89 -24.82 25.18
N ASP A 309 10.07 -23.60 24.66
CA ASP A 309 9.66 -23.22 23.32
C ASP A 309 10.42 -24.10 22.31
N GLU A 310 9.89 -25.28 21.98
CA GLU A 310 10.25 -25.98 20.75
C GLU A 310 9.95 -24.98 19.63
N LYS A 311 10.99 -24.36 19.06
CA LYS A 311 10.88 -23.49 17.88
C LYS A 311 10.27 -24.33 16.76
N GLU A 312 8.95 -24.26 16.67
CA GLU A 312 8.14 -25.00 15.71
C GLU A 312 8.60 -24.65 14.29
N ASP A 313 8.78 -25.67 13.46
CA ASP A 313 9.43 -25.53 12.16
C ASP A 313 8.65 -24.73 11.13
N TRP A 314 9.38 -24.19 10.16
CA TRP A 314 8.79 -23.65 8.94
C TRP A 314 8.44 -24.81 8.00
N PRO A 315 7.18 -24.93 7.54
CA PRO A 315 6.80 -26.01 6.63
C PRO A 315 7.57 -25.94 5.30
N ILE A 316 8.22 -27.04 4.94
CA ILE A 316 8.87 -27.22 3.63
C ILE A 316 7.85 -27.89 2.70
N LEU A 317 7.57 -27.28 1.56
CA LEU A 317 6.56 -27.77 0.62
C LEU A 317 7.16 -28.71 -0.43
N ILE A 318 8.20 -28.24 -1.11
CA ILE A 318 8.84 -28.91 -2.24
C ILE A 318 10.26 -28.37 -2.39
N SER A 319 11.17 -29.17 -2.93
CA SER A 319 12.37 -28.63 -3.56
C SER A 319 12.40 -29.07 -5.02
N PHE A 320 12.98 -28.26 -5.89
CA PHE A 320 13.02 -28.52 -7.34
C PHE A 320 14.25 -27.88 -7.97
N THR A 321 14.67 -28.40 -9.12
CA THR A 321 15.77 -27.85 -9.92
C THR A 321 15.24 -27.39 -11.27
N ARG A 322 15.51 -26.13 -11.63
CA ARG A 322 15.14 -25.58 -12.93
C ARG A 322 16.11 -26.04 -14.02
N PRO A 323 15.71 -25.99 -15.31
CA PRO A 323 16.61 -26.29 -16.44
C PRO A 323 17.89 -25.45 -16.48
N SER A 324 17.91 -24.29 -15.82
CA SER A 324 19.10 -23.46 -15.61
C SER A 324 20.09 -24.02 -14.59
N ASN A 325 19.88 -25.25 -14.10
CA ASN A 325 20.64 -25.90 -13.04
C ASN A 325 20.63 -25.13 -11.70
N ARG A 326 19.59 -24.32 -11.48
CA ARG A 326 19.34 -23.63 -10.21
C ARG A 326 18.36 -24.45 -9.38
N SER A 327 18.77 -24.83 -8.18
CA SER A 327 17.94 -25.60 -7.24
C SER A 327 17.30 -24.69 -6.21
N TYR A 328 16.04 -24.93 -5.91
CA TYR A 328 15.25 -24.14 -4.97
C TYR A 328 14.58 -25.05 -3.94
N VAL A 329 14.42 -24.52 -2.72
CA VAL A 329 13.53 -25.07 -1.70
C VAL A 329 12.39 -24.09 -1.45
N VAL A 330 11.16 -24.60 -1.41
CA VAL A 330 9.97 -23.80 -1.13
C VAL A 330 9.59 -24.02 0.33
N MET A 331 9.58 -22.91 1.08
CA MET A 331 9.14 -22.89 2.47
C MET A 331 7.92 -21.99 2.61
N GLN A 332 7.12 -22.29 3.62
CA GLN A 332 5.87 -21.61 3.88
C GLN A 332 5.98 -20.80 5.19
N THR A 333 5.52 -19.56 5.17
CA THR A 333 5.43 -18.75 6.41
C THR A 333 4.33 -19.30 7.31
N LYS A 334 4.42 -19.01 8.61
CA LYS A 334 3.31 -19.25 9.54
C LYS A 334 2.21 -18.23 9.28
N PRO A 335 0.95 -18.51 9.69
CA PRO A 335 -0.11 -17.51 9.66
C PRO A 335 0.32 -16.23 10.39
N MET A 336 -0.11 -15.07 9.88
CA MET A 336 0.19 -13.74 10.44
C MET A 336 1.64 -13.26 10.31
N GLU A 337 2.57 -14.08 9.79
CA GLU A 337 3.94 -13.66 9.57
C GLU A 337 4.08 -12.71 8.38
N HIS A 338 4.89 -11.66 8.53
CA HIS A 338 5.02 -10.59 7.54
C HIS A 338 6.36 -10.63 6.79
N PRO A 339 6.39 -11.05 5.51
CA PRO A 339 7.64 -11.25 4.77
C PRO A 339 8.44 -9.97 4.50
N TRP A 340 7.82 -8.79 4.58
CA TRP A 340 8.42 -7.52 4.17
C TRP A 340 8.77 -6.58 5.34
N TYR A 341 8.55 -7.03 6.58
CA TYR A 341 8.67 -6.16 7.75
C TYR A 341 10.13 -6.13 8.19
N THR A 342 10.73 -4.94 8.17
CA THR A 342 12.09 -4.69 8.65
C THR A 342 12.03 -3.92 9.96
N THR A 343 11.93 -2.59 9.88
CA THR A 343 11.70 -1.70 11.02
C THR A 343 10.74 -0.58 10.62
N LEU A 344 10.10 0.05 11.61
CA LEU A 344 9.15 1.14 11.36
C LEU A 344 9.75 2.28 10.51
N MET A 345 10.97 2.70 10.85
CA MET A 345 11.65 3.78 10.13
C MET A 345 12.09 3.34 8.73
N GLN A 346 12.54 2.08 8.57
CA GLN A 346 12.92 1.59 7.26
C GLN A 346 11.71 1.48 6.34
N GLY A 347 10.57 0.95 6.81
CA GLY A 347 9.33 0.91 6.03
C GLY A 347 8.88 2.29 5.57
N TRP A 348 8.99 3.31 6.43
CA TRP A 348 8.75 4.70 6.04
C TRP A 348 9.70 5.16 4.94
N LYS A 349 11.00 4.96 5.12
CA LYS A 349 12.05 5.38 4.16
C LYS A 349 11.93 4.69 2.81
N ASP A 350 11.47 3.44 2.79
CA ASP A 350 11.27 2.65 1.57
C ASP A 350 10.32 3.30 0.57
N THR A 351 9.41 4.16 1.07
CA THR A 351 8.43 4.87 0.24
C THR A 351 8.70 6.37 0.21
N MET A 352 9.04 6.97 1.35
CA MET A 352 9.14 8.43 1.47
C MET A 352 10.51 8.99 1.10
N GLY A 353 11.57 8.18 1.16
CA GLY A 353 12.95 8.62 0.97
C GLY A 353 13.75 8.73 2.26
N ALA A 354 15.02 9.12 2.14
CA ALA A 354 15.95 9.10 3.28
C ALA A 354 15.88 10.39 4.13
N ASN A 355 15.44 11.49 3.53
CA ASN A 355 15.60 12.84 4.05
C ASN A 355 14.25 13.53 4.31
N ILE A 356 14.17 14.38 5.34
CA ILE A 356 12.92 15.11 5.69
C ILE A 356 12.42 15.98 4.54
N LEU A 357 13.32 16.60 3.76
CA LEU A 357 12.93 17.40 2.60
C LEU A 357 12.23 16.55 1.53
N GLU A 358 12.65 15.29 1.34
CA GLU A 358 11.97 14.37 0.42
C GLU A 358 10.60 13.96 0.93
N TRP A 359 10.41 13.93 2.26
CA TRP A 359 9.13 13.58 2.88
C TRP A 359 8.11 14.70 2.70
N LEU A 360 8.54 15.95 2.78
CA LEU A 360 7.67 17.12 2.71
C LEU A 360 7.50 17.62 1.26
N LEU A 361 8.55 17.70 0.46
CA LEU A 361 8.46 18.28 -0.88
C LEU A 361 7.97 17.25 -1.90
N PRO A 362 6.81 17.47 -2.56
CA PRO A 362 6.30 16.60 -3.62
C PRO A 362 7.04 16.83 -4.95
N LEU A 363 8.37 16.83 -4.93
CA LEU A 363 9.20 17.09 -6.11
C LEU A 363 9.97 15.85 -6.56
N LEU A 364 10.43 15.06 -5.59
CA LEU A 364 11.23 13.88 -5.84
C LEU A 364 10.35 12.64 -5.78
N GLN A 365 10.56 11.76 -6.76
CA GLN A 365 9.88 10.47 -6.82
C GLN A 365 10.10 9.66 -5.53
N SER A 366 9.17 8.74 -5.24
CA SER A 366 9.48 7.64 -4.33
C SER A 366 10.81 7.02 -4.76
N PRO A 367 11.74 6.69 -3.83
CA PRO A 367 12.97 6.00 -4.18
C PRO A 367 12.72 4.79 -5.07
N CYS A 368 11.56 4.13 -4.86
CA CYS A 368 11.15 2.84 -5.42
C CYS A 368 12.24 1.79 -5.10
N LYS A 369 11.87 0.63 -4.55
CA LYS A 369 12.94 -0.29 -4.13
C LYS A 369 13.71 -0.76 -5.37
N GLN A 370 15.03 -0.54 -5.35
CA GLN A 370 15.90 -1.04 -6.39
C GLN A 370 15.97 -2.55 -6.26
N LYS A 371 15.71 -3.25 -7.37
CA LYS A 371 15.82 -4.70 -7.46
C LYS A 371 17.22 -5.12 -7.01
N SER A 372 17.29 -6.11 -6.14
CA SER A 372 18.55 -6.72 -5.71
C SER A 372 18.60 -8.17 -6.16
N HIS A 373 19.78 -8.79 -6.11
CA HIS A 373 19.88 -10.23 -6.33
C HIS A 373 19.12 -11.03 -5.26
N LYS A 374 18.83 -10.48 -4.07
CA LYS A 374 18.05 -11.17 -3.03
C LYS A 374 16.56 -11.28 -3.36
N GLY A 375 16.04 -10.35 -4.14
CA GLY A 375 14.61 -10.21 -4.41
C GLY A 375 14.27 -8.84 -4.99
N GLU A 376 13.03 -8.74 -5.47
CA GLU A 376 12.49 -7.50 -6.03
C GLU A 376 12.22 -6.44 -4.94
N PHE A 377 11.85 -6.88 -3.74
CA PHE A 377 11.74 -6.05 -2.55
C PHE A 377 12.65 -6.60 -1.45
N GLU A 378 13.02 -5.73 -0.52
CA GLU A 378 13.78 -6.15 0.66
C GLU A 378 12.93 -7.06 1.53
N TRP A 379 13.52 -8.20 1.89
CA TRP A 379 12.94 -9.16 2.81
C TRP A 379 13.05 -8.70 4.26
N GLY A 380 12.03 -9.03 5.04
CA GLY A 380 11.99 -8.86 6.48
C GLY A 380 12.75 -9.96 7.23
N GLU A 381 12.94 -9.77 8.54
CA GLU A 381 13.76 -10.66 9.36
C GLU A 381 13.23 -12.10 9.37
N VAL A 382 11.90 -12.28 9.32
CA VAL A 382 11.24 -13.59 9.25
C VAL A 382 11.78 -14.45 8.12
N VAL A 383 12.04 -13.87 6.94
CA VAL A 383 12.53 -14.62 5.77
C VAL A 383 13.98 -15.04 5.97
N TYR A 384 14.79 -14.21 6.63
CA TYR A 384 16.16 -14.58 7.02
C TYR A 384 16.17 -15.63 8.14
N ASP A 385 15.25 -15.56 9.10
CA ASP A 385 15.05 -16.58 10.14
C ASP A 385 14.67 -17.94 9.54
N MET A 386 13.75 -17.95 8.57
CA MET A 386 13.39 -19.14 7.81
C MET A 386 14.61 -19.78 7.16
N ALA A 387 15.42 -18.97 6.46
CA ALA A 387 16.63 -19.44 5.79
C ALA A 387 17.67 -19.99 6.80
N ARG A 388 17.88 -19.31 7.93
CA ARG A 388 18.85 -19.74 8.96
C ARG A 388 18.44 -21.06 9.60
N MET A 389 17.18 -21.20 10.00
CA MET A 389 16.67 -22.44 10.57
C MET A 389 16.75 -23.61 9.58
N TYR A 390 16.54 -23.34 8.28
CA TYR A 390 16.70 -24.37 7.26
C TYR A 390 18.14 -24.88 7.15
N GLU A 391 19.13 -23.98 7.13
CA GLU A 391 20.56 -24.35 7.11
C GLU A 391 20.99 -25.10 8.38
N GLU A 392 20.51 -24.69 9.56
CA GLU A 392 20.78 -25.37 10.84
C GLU A 392 20.30 -26.82 10.83
N LYS A 393 19.16 -27.09 10.17
CA LYS A 393 18.57 -28.44 10.08
C LYS A 393 19.09 -29.28 8.92
N HIS A 394 19.73 -28.67 7.93
CA HIS A 394 20.27 -29.36 6.75
C HIS A 394 21.78 -29.08 6.58
N PRO A 395 22.64 -29.65 7.45
CA PRO A 395 24.08 -29.44 7.39
C PRO A 395 24.65 -29.70 5.99
N GLY A 396 25.46 -28.76 5.51
CA GLY A 396 26.08 -28.82 4.18
C GLY A 396 25.27 -28.15 3.07
N THR A 397 23.99 -27.83 3.30
CA THR A 397 23.18 -27.00 2.39
C THR A 397 23.34 -25.53 2.74
N SER A 398 23.41 -24.66 1.75
CA SER A 398 23.43 -23.20 1.95
C SER A 398 22.45 -22.50 1.02
N LEU A 399 21.82 -21.45 1.54
CA LEU A 399 20.87 -20.61 0.81
C LEU A 399 21.53 -19.30 0.41
N ALA A 400 21.37 -18.92 -0.86
CA ALA A 400 22.05 -17.77 -1.46
C ALA A 400 21.76 -16.45 -0.74
N ILE A 401 20.53 -16.30 -0.23
CA ILE A 401 20.08 -15.10 0.50
C ILE A 401 20.93 -14.79 1.75
N LEU A 402 21.62 -15.79 2.31
CA LEU A 402 22.48 -15.67 3.49
C LEU A 402 23.97 -15.46 3.16
N ASP A 403 24.42 -15.63 1.90
CA ASP A 403 25.84 -15.68 1.57
C ASP A 403 26.58 -14.34 1.74
N GLU A 404 25.92 -13.20 1.53
CA GLU A 404 26.52 -11.88 1.82
C GLU A 404 26.69 -11.62 3.33
N SER A 405 25.79 -12.12 4.17
CA SER A 405 25.92 -11.97 5.63
C SER A 405 27.17 -12.66 6.16
N ARG A 406 27.60 -13.74 5.48
CA ARG A 406 28.80 -14.51 5.79
C ARG A 406 30.08 -13.77 5.38
N THR A 407 30.07 -13.04 4.27
CA THR A 407 31.23 -12.23 3.85
C THR A 407 31.42 -10.98 4.72
N SER A 408 30.35 -10.37 5.22
CA SER A 408 30.46 -9.25 6.18
C SER A 408 30.93 -9.70 7.57
N ARG A 409 30.52 -10.89 8.04
CA ARG A 409 30.97 -11.46 9.33
C ARG A 409 32.42 -11.96 9.30
N ARG A 410 32.94 -12.39 8.15
CA ARG A 410 34.36 -12.77 7.98
C ARG A 410 35.31 -11.57 7.87
N ARG A 411 34.78 -10.37 7.64
CA ARG A 411 35.55 -9.11 7.51
C ARG A 411 35.55 -8.25 8.77
N ARG A 412 34.78 -8.61 9.80
CA ARG A 412 34.86 -8.07 11.16
C ARG A 412 35.53 -9.12 12.03
#